data_AF-S2ZMG6-F1
#
_entry.id   AF-S2ZMG6-F1
#
_cell.length_a   1.000
_cell.length_b   1.000
_cell.length_c   1.000
_cell.angle_alpha   90.00
_cell.angle_beta   90.00
_cell.angle_gamma   90.00
#
_symmetry.space_group_name_H-M   'P 1'
#
loop_
_entity.id
_entity.type
_entity.pdbx_description
1 polymer ?
#
loop_
_entity_poly.entity_id
_entity_poly.type
_entity_poly.pdbx_seq_one_letter_code
_entity_poly.pdbx_strand_id
1 'polypeptide(L)'
;MQVEVKTNVLAKNDAIASSLQQVFKEKNIFVFNLMGSPGAGKTSLLEATLQDLVKDYKLAVIEGDLFTSKDAERIHALGVPVIQINTVGGCHLDANMIQDAITDLDLDELDMIIIENVGNLVCPAEFDIGEAMKVTVLSVTEGEDKPLKYPLIFKESKAILLNKIDLLPYVPFDKDKAIKDIRNLNPQGYIFEISCTAKDGLAPWLTWIREQMEKR
;
A
#
# COMPACT_ATOMS: atom_id res chain seq x y z
N MET A 1 15.47 29.04 -7.23
CA MET A 1 14.03 29.08 -7.53
C MET A 1 13.35 27.70 -7.60
N GLN A 2 14.03 26.61 -8.00
CA GLN A 2 13.43 25.26 -7.99
C GLN A 2 13.26 24.63 -6.59
N VAL A 3 14.11 24.99 -5.63
CA VAL A 3 14.10 24.43 -4.26
C VAL A 3 12.86 24.88 -3.49
N GLU A 4 12.51 26.16 -3.57
CA GLU A 4 11.40 26.77 -2.82
C GLU A 4 10.02 26.25 -3.26
N VAL A 5 9.84 26.00 -4.57
CA VAL A 5 8.59 25.48 -5.13
C VAL A 5 8.35 24.03 -4.69
N LYS A 6 9.39 23.17 -4.70
CA LYS A 6 9.26 21.78 -4.23
C LYS A 6 8.90 21.71 -2.74
N THR A 7 9.56 22.50 -1.90
CA THR A 7 9.26 22.55 -0.46
C THR A 7 7.81 22.98 -0.19
N ASN A 8 7.29 23.92 -0.97
CA ASN A 8 5.92 24.42 -0.80
C ASN A 8 4.86 23.38 -1.20
N VAL A 9 5.11 22.60 -2.26
CA VAL A 9 4.21 21.50 -2.67
C VAL A 9 4.14 20.41 -1.60
N LEU A 10 5.29 19.95 -1.10
CA LEU A 10 5.32 18.93 -0.04
C LEU A 10 4.70 19.44 1.26
N ALA A 11 5.02 20.66 1.68
CA ALA A 11 4.40 21.24 2.90
C ALA A 11 2.88 21.36 2.80
N LYS A 12 2.34 21.69 1.61
CA LYS A 12 0.90 21.69 1.37
C LYS A 12 0.32 20.27 1.43
N ASN A 13 0.97 19.29 0.83
CA ASN A 13 0.58 17.88 0.91
C ASN A 13 0.53 17.42 2.38
N ASP A 14 1.58 17.69 3.14
CA ASP A 14 1.72 17.24 4.53
C ASP A 14 0.64 17.84 5.45
N ALA A 15 0.23 19.09 5.20
CA ALA A 15 -0.88 19.72 5.91
C ALA A 15 -2.21 19.01 5.64
N ILE A 16 -2.47 18.61 4.39
CA ILE A 16 -3.69 17.87 4.02
C ILE A 16 -3.62 16.46 4.59
N ALA A 17 -2.49 15.76 4.47
CA ALA A 17 -2.28 14.43 5.01
C ALA A 17 -2.49 14.40 6.53
N SER A 18 -1.99 15.41 7.25
CA SER A 18 -2.20 15.55 8.69
C SER A 18 -3.68 15.75 9.04
N SER A 19 -4.42 16.51 8.24
CA SER A 19 -5.87 16.69 8.41
C SER A 19 -6.62 15.39 8.15
N LEU A 20 -6.24 14.63 7.11
CA LEU A 20 -6.84 13.33 6.81
C LEU A 20 -6.60 12.33 7.94
N GLN A 21 -5.38 12.28 8.47
CA GLN A 21 -5.05 11.41 9.60
C GLN A 21 -5.92 11.73 10.84
N GLN A 22 -6.20 13.01 11.10
CA GLN A 22 -7.12 13.41 12.18
C GLN A 22 -8.53 12.92 11.92
N VAL A 23 -9.06 13.10 10.69
CA VAL A 23 -10.40 12.63 10.30
C VAL A 23 -10.51 11.11 10.49
N PHE A 24 -9.56 10.33 9.97
CA PHE A 24 -9.57 8.88 10.11
C PHE A 24 -9.48 8.44 11.57
N LYS A 25 -8.67 9.12 12.39
CA LYS A 25 -8.56 8.85 13.82
C LYS A 25 -9.85 9.16 14.58
N GLU A 26 -10.49 10.29 14.30
CA GLU A 26 -11.77 10.68 14.92
C GLU A 26 -12.90 9.71 14.55
N LYS A 27 -12.89 9.20 13.31
CA LYS A 27 -13.84 8.19 12.82
C LYS A 27 -13.45 6.75 13.18
N ASN A 28 -12.31 6.54 13.84
CA ASN A 28 -11.77 5.23 14.18
C ASN A 28 -11.55 4.29 12.97
N ILE A 29 -11.15 4.86 11.84
CA ILE A 29 -10.88 4.16 10.58
C ILE A 29 -9.38 3.88 10.48
N PHE A 30 -9.01 2.62 10.28
CA PHE A 30 -7.64 2.25 9.99
C PHE A 30 -7.33 2.41 8.50
N VAL A 31 -6.33 3.20 8.17
CA VAL A 31 -5.95 3.44 6.77
C VAL A 31 -4.52 2.97 6.52
N PHE A 32 -4.28 2.19 5.47
CA PHE A 32 -2.92 1.90 5.03
C PHE A 32 -2.72 2.05 3.53
N ASN A 33 -1.53 2.50 3.16
CA ASN A 33 -1.10 2.78 1.80
C ASN A 33 -0.27 1.61 1.27
N LEU A 34 -0.82 0.87 0.30
CA LEU A 34 -0.21 -0.27 -0.35
C LEU A 34 0.55 0.18 -1.60
N MET A 35 1.88 0.10 -1.53
CA MET A 35 2.81 0.53 -2.57
C MET A 35 3.60 -0.66 -3.14
N GLY A 36 4.32 -0.44 -4.23
CA GLY A 36 5.14 -1.45 -4.90
C GLY A 36 5.23 -1.22 -6.39
N SER A 37 6.08 -1.98 -7.08
CA SER A 37 6.24 -1.88 -8.54
C SER A 37 4.97 -2.27 -9.31
N PRO A 38 4.86 -1.85 -10.59
CA PRO A 38 3.90 -2.45 -11.51
C PRO A 38 4.10 -3.97 -11.56
N GLY A 39 3.00 -4.72 -11.39
CA GLY A 39 3.06 -6.19 -11.42
C GLY A 39 3.67 -6.86 -10.18
N ALA A 40 3.98 -6.13 -9.11
CA ALA A 40 4.44 -6.71 -7.83
C ALA A 40 3.38 -7.63 -7.17
N GLY A 41 2.11 -7.44 -7.54
CA GLY A 41 0.97 -8.21 -7.03
C GLY A 41 0.17 -7.50 -5.94
N LYS A 42 0.16 -6.17 -5.93
CA LYS A 42 -0.61 -5.33 -5.00
C LYS A 42 -2.11 -5.68 -5.03
N THR A 43 -2.73 -5.63 -6.20
CA THR A 43 -4.15 -5.99 -6.37
C THR A 43 -4.46 -7.42 -5.94
N SER A 44 -3.58 -8.40 -6.23
CA SER A 44 -3.82 -9.79 -5.81
C SER A 44 -3.68 -9.99 -4.30
N LEU A 45 -2.77 -9.26 -3.65
CA LEU A 45 -2.69 -9.20 -2.20
C LEU A 45 -3.95 -8.54 -1.62
N LEU A 46 -4.41 -7.47 -2.24
CA LEU A 46 -5.61 -6.75 -1.84
C LEU A 46 -6.85 -7.64 -1.94
N GLU A 47 -7.05 -8.34 -3.06
CA GLU A 47 -8.12 -9.32 -3.25
C GLU A 47 -8.10 -10.39 -2.14
N ALA A 48 -6.93 -10.98 -1.87
CA ALA A 48 -6.77 -12.00 -0.82
C ALA A 48 -7.04 -11.44 0.58
N THR A 49 -6.66 -10.19 0.83
CA THR A 49 -6.87 -9.50 2.10
C THR A 49 -8.35 -9.20 2.32
N LEU A 50 -9.03 -8.65 1.31
CA LEU A 50 -10.45 -8.32 1.38
C LEU A 50 -11.30 -9.57 1.54
N GLN A 51 -11.06 -10.62 0.75
CA GLN A 51 -11.83 -11.89 0.83
C GLN A 51 -11.85 -12.50 2.25
N ASP A 52 -10.80 -12.26 3.03
CA ASP A 52 -10.74 -12.73 4.41
C ASP A 52 -11.38 -11.72 5.38
N LEU A 53 -11.03 -10.44 5.28
CA LEU A 53 -11.38 -9.42 6.28
C LEU A 53 -12.81 -8.88 6.17
N VAL A 54 -13.46 -8.95 5.01
CA VAL A 54 -14.86 -8.47 4.84
C VAL A 54 -15.87 -9.22 5.71
N LYS A 55 -15.50 -10.37 6.27
CA LYS A 55 -16.34 -11.14 7.20
C LYS A 55 -16.43 -10.49 8.57
N ASP A 56 -15.39 -9.74 8.95
CA ASP A 56 -15.18 -9.24 10.31
C ASP A 56 -15.27 -7.70 10.36
N TYR A 57 -15.03 -7.01 9.23
CA TYR A 57 -14.88 -5.55 9.17
C TYR A 57 -15.59 -4.95 7.96
N LYS A 58 -16.02 -3.69 8.07
CA LYS A 58 -16.51 -2.88 6.96
C LYS A 58 -15.34 -2.18 6.26
N LEU A 59 -15.12 -2.50 5.00
CA LEU A 59 -13.92 -2.09 4.26
C LEU A 59 -14.30 -1.16 3.10
N ALA A 60 -13.37 -0.30 2.69
CA ALA A 60 -13.40 0.39 1.41
C ALA A 60 -12.00 0.38 0.77
N VAL A 61 -11.96 0.54 -0.56
CA VAL A 61 -10.72 0.63 -1.32
C VAL A 61 -10.67 1.94 -2.09
N ILE A 62 -9.50 2.58 -2.07
CA ILE A 62 -9.16 3.63 -3.02
C ILE A 62 -8.08 3.07 -3.94
N GLU A 63 -8.36 3.02 -5.23
CA GLU A 63 -7.47 2.47 -6.25
C GLU A 63 -6.86 3.63 -7.05
N GLY A 64 -5.53 3.69 -7.12
CA GLY A 64 -4.79 4.66 -7.91
C GLY A 64 -4.09 4.02 -9.10
N ASP A 65 -4.57 4.31 -10.31
CA ASP A 65 -3.96 3.90 -11.57
C ASP A 65 -3.80 5.11 -12.52
N LEU A 66 -2.97 4.95 -13.55
CA LEU A 66 -2.73 5.99 -14.55
C LEU A 66 -3.97 6.23 -15.41
N PHE A 67 -4.66 5.16 -15.85
CA PHE A 67 -5.69 5.25 -16.88
C PHE A 67 -6.81 4.22 -16.85
N THR A 68 -6.62 3.03 -16.24
CA THR A 68 -7.59 1.94 -16.37
C THR A 68 -8.41 1.75 -15.11
N SER A 69 -9.61 1.17 -15.25
CA SER A 69 -10.48 0.75 -14.16
C SER A 69 -10.34 -0.74 -13.82
N LYS A 70 -9.35 -1.44 -14.39
CA LYS A 70 -9.29 -2.92 -14.34
C LYS A 70 -9.13 -3.44 -12.91
N ASP A 71 -8.30 -2.78 -12.12
CA ASP A 71 -8.08 -3.19 -10.74
C ASP A 71 -9.29 -2.81 -9.87
N ALA A 72 -9.89 -1.63 -10.05
CA ALA A 72 -11.16 -1.31 -9.37
C ALA A 72 -12.31 -2.26 -9.72
N GLU A 73 -12.45 -2.69 -10.99
CA GLU A 73 -13.47 -3.67 -11.40
C GLU A 73 -13.30 -5.01 -10.69
N ARG A 74 -12.05 -5.48 -10.57
CA ARG A 74 -11.71 -6.71 -9.85
C ARG A 74 -12.07 -6.63 -8.37
N ILE A 75 -11.74 -5.51 -7.73
CA ILE A 75 -12.05 -5.28 -6.32
C ILE A 75 -13.56 -5.11 -6.11
N HIS A 76 -14.25 -4.36 -6.98
CA HIS A 76 -15.69 -4.15 -6.89
C HIS A 76 -16.48 -5.46 -6.95
N ALA A 77 -16.00 -6.44 -7.74
CA ALA A 77 -16.58 -7.78 -7.81
C ALA A 77 -16.57 -8.54 -6.45
N LEU A 78 -15.80 -8.09 -5.47
CA LEU A 78 -15.77 -8.63 -4.10
C LEU A 78 -16.86 -8.03 -3.19
N GLY A 79 -17.66 -7.07 -3.68
CA GLY A 79 -18.77 -6.45 -2.94
C GLY A 79 -18.33 -5.36 -1.95
N VAL A 80 -17.14 -4.81 -2.14
CA VAL A 80 -16.58 -3.72 -1.31
C VAL A 80 -16.72 -2.38 -2.05
N PRO A 81 -17.03 -1.27 -1.38
CA PRO A 81 -16.94 0.07 -1.96
C PRO A 81 -15.54 0.35 -2.53
N VAL A 82 -15.47 0.83 -3.77
CA VAL A 82 -14.20 1.17 -4.44
C VAL A 82 -14.31 2.54 -5.08
N ILE A 83 -13.33 3.40 -4.82
CA ILE A 83 -13.15 4.68 -5.50
C ILE A 83 -11.91 4.59 -6.39
N GLN A 84 -12.08 4.80 -7.69
CA GLN A 84 -10.99 4.85 -8.66
C GLN A 84 -10.46 6.29 -8.79
N ILE A 85 -9.16 6.46 -8.65
CA ILE A 85 -8.44 7.71 -8.92
C ILE A 85 -7.57 7.49 -10.16
N ASN A 86 -7.95 8.11 -11.27
CA ASN A 86 -7.10 8.19 -12.46
C ASN A 86 -6.12 9.35 -12.30
N THR A 87 -4.83 9.06 -12.16
CA THR A 87 -3.80 10.10 -11.93
C THR A 87 -3.41 10.87 -13.20
N VAL A 88 -3.90 10.45 -14.37
CA VAL A 88 -3.67 11.10 -15.69
C VAL A 88 -2.19 11.40 -15.93
N GLY A 89 -1.34 10.41 -15.68
CA GLY A 89 0.12 10.53 -15.83
C GLY A 89 0.89 10.81 -14.53
N GLY A 90 0.19 11.02 -13.41
CA GLY A 90 0.81 11.13 -12.09
C GLY A 90 1.44 9.82 -11.62
N CYS A 91 2.67 9.89 -11.08
CA CYS A 91 3.43 8.71 -10.67
C CYS A 91 3.16 8.23 -9.23
N HIS A 92 2.22 8.88 -8.53
CA HIS A 92 1.82 8.64 -7.13
C HIS A 92 0.41 9.22 -6.88
N LEU A 93 -0.20 8.81 -5.77
CA LEU A 93 -1.31 9.52 -5.14
C LEU A 93 -0.78 10.56 -4.14
N ASP A 94 -1.43 11.71 -4.08
CA ASP A 94 -1.19 12.75 -3.07
C ASP A 94 -2.37 12.89 -2.10
N ALA A 95 -2.18 13.63 -1.02
CA ALA A 95 -3.20 13.79 0.02
C ALA A 95 -4.45 14.54 -0.48
N ASN A 96 -4.32 15.41 -1.50
CA ASN A 96 -5.49 16.11 -2.05
C ASN A 96 -6.39 15.14 -2.83
N MET A 97 -5.78 14.23 -3.60
CA MET A 97 -6.51 13.17 -4.28
C MET A 97 -7.28 12.28 -3.30
N ILE A 98 -6.67 11.92 -2.16
CA ILE A 98 -7.36 11.15 -1.11
C ILE A 98 -8.47 11.96 -0.46
N GLN A 99 -8.23 13.24 -0.17
CA GLN A 99 -9.24 14.13 0.39
C GLN A 99 -10.49 14.23 -0.48
N ASP A 100 -10.32 14.30 -1.80
CA ASP A 100 -11.46 14.30 -2.72
C ASP A 100 -12.15 12.93 -2.74
N ALA A 101 -11.39 11.85 -2.85
CA ALA A 101 -11.93 10.48 -2.94
C ALA A 101 -12.75 10.05 -1.71
N ILE A 102 -12.38 10.47 -0.50
CA ILE A 102 -13.13 10.10 0.71
C ILE A 102 -14.49 10.79 0.82
N THR A 103 -14.77 11.83 0.02
CA THR A 103 -16.08 12.50 0.01
C THR A 103 -17.19 11.63 -0.58
N ASP A 104 -16.82 10.64 -1.40
CA ASP A 104 -17.72 9.66 -2.00
C ASP A 104 -17.92 8.41 -1.11
N LEU A 105 -17.33 8.37 0.08
CA LEU A 105 -17.43 7.28 1.04
C LEU A 105 -18.22 7.70 2.29
N ASP A 106 -19.06 6.79 2.78
CA ASP A 106 -19.68 6.94 4.10
C ASP A 106 -18.70 6.48 5.19
N LEU A 107 -17.92 7.44 5.69
CA LEU A 107 -16.86 7.17 6.67
C LEU A 107 -17.39 6.64 8.01
N ASP A 108 -18.65 6.89 8.37
CA ASP A 108 -19.24 6.39 9.61
C ASP A 108 -19.54 4.88 9.56
N GLU A 109 -19.55 4.31 8.36
CA GLU A 109 -19.82 2.89 8.10
C GLU A 109 -18.55 2.10 7.77
N LEU A 110 -17.35 2.63 8.04
CA LEU A 110 -16.09 1.98 7.70
C LEU A 110 -15.21 1.71 8.92
N ASP A 111 -14.59 0.53 8.94
CA ASP A 111 -13.54 0.16 9.88
C ASP A 111 -12.14 0.41 9.30
N MET A 112 -11.99 0.21 7.98
CA MET A 112 -10.70 0.28 7.31
C MET A 112 -10.83 0.77 5.86
N ILE A 113 -9.86 1.60 5.45
CA ILE A 113 -9.66 1.97 4.04
C ILE A 113 -8.29 1.45 3.60
N ILE A 114 -8.26 0.70 2.51
CA ILE A 114 -7.01 0.25 1.89
C ILE A 114 -6.78 1.06 0.62
N ILE A 115 -5.65 1.75 0.55
CA ILE A 115 -5.29 2.57 -0.61
C ILE A 115 -4.27 1.79 -1.43
N GLU A 116 -4.63 1.33 -2.63
CA GLU A 116 -3.66 0.81 -3.59
C GLU A 116 -3.06 1.97 -4.38
N ASN A 117 -1.78 2.26 -4.16
CA ASN A 117 -1.08 3.35 -4.83
C ASN A 117 -0.64 2.95 -6.25
N VAL A 118 -0.24 3.95 -7.04
CA VAL A 118 0.32 3.74 -8.37
C VAL A 118 1.54 2.82 -8.29
N GLY A 119 1.68 1.92 -9.27
CA GLY A 119 2.83 1.02 -9.39
C GLY A 119 4.16 1.78 -9.56
N ASN A 120 4.87 2.06 -8.47
CA ASN A 120 6.12 2.82 -8.45
C ASN A 120 6.86 2.64 -7.12
N LEU A 121 8.19 2.46 -7.16
CA LEU A 121 9.05 2.35 -5.98
C LEU A 121 9.71 3.67 -5.53
N VAL A 122 9.46 4.77 -6.26
CA VAL A 122 10.09 6.07 -6.02
C VAL A 122 9.08 7.07 -5.48
N CYS A 123 8.17 7.56 -6.35
CA CYS A 123 7.32 8.70 -6.01
C CYS A 123 6.44 8.46 -4.77
N PRO A 124 5.72 7.32 -4.63
CA PRO A 124 4.79 7.13 -3.50
C PRO A 124 5.44 7.22 -2.12
N ALA A 125 6.73 6.89 -2.01
CA ALA A 125 7.44 6.93 -0.74
C ALA A 125 7.66 8.36 -0.21
N GLU A 126 7.64 9.37 -1.08
CA GLU A 126 7.88 10.78 -0.73
C GLU A 126 6.63 11.51 -0.23
N PHE A 127 5.44 10.91 -0.37
CA PHE A 127 4.16 11.55 -0.05
C PHE A 127 3.46 10.79 1.06
N ASP A 128 3.02 11.52 2.08
CA ASP A 128 2.03 11.04 3.03
C ASP A 128 0.64 11.41 2.49
N ILE A 129 -0.31 10.51 2.65
CA ILE A 129 -1.67 10.62 2.12
C ILE A 129 -2.72 10.43 3.23
N GLY A 130 -2.30 10.57 4.49
CA GLY A 130 -3.13 10.45 5.68
C GLY A 130 -3.23 9.03 6.24
N GLU A 131 -2.46 8.09 5.69
CA GLU A 131 -2.40 6.72 6.16
C GLU A 131 -1.83 6.57 7.58
N ALA A 132 -2.25 5.54 8.30
CA ALA A 132 -1.61 5.12 9.54
C ALA A 132 -0.27 4.41 9.28
N MET A 133 -0.14 3.75 8.12
CA MET A 133 1.10 3.07 7.74
C MET A 133 1.25 2.85 6.24
N LYS A 134 2.52 2.81 5.81
CA LYS A 134 2.95 2.38 4.48
C LYS A 134 3.25 0.88 4.45
N VAL A 135 2.80 0.19 3.42
CA VAL A 135 3.02 -1.24 3.19
C VAL A 135 3.58 -1.42 1.78
N THR A 136 4.68 -2.14 1.62
CA THR A 136 5.32 -2.34 0.31
C THR A 136 5.27 -3.80 -0.14
N VAL A 137 4.88 -4.02 -1.39
CA VAL A 137 5.01 -5.32 -2.06
C VAL A 137 6.24 -5.33 -2.94
N LEU A 138 7.12 -6.30 -2.73
CA LEU A 138 8.28 -6.61 -3.56
C LEU A 138 8.09 -8.02 -4.15
N SER A 139 8.11 -8.16 -5.47
CA SER A 139 8.06 -9.47 -6.13
C SER A 139 9.46 -10.04 -6.35
N VAL A 140 9.62 -11.35 -6.16
CA VAL A 140 10.89 -12.04 -6.49
C VAL A 140 11.29 -11.93 -7.96
N THR A 141 10.33 -11.62 -8.84
CA THR A 141 10.59 -11.40 -10.28
C THR A 141 11.25 -10.05 -10.58
N GLU A 142 11.38 -9.16 -9.60
CA GLU A 142 11.96 -7.83 -9.79
C GLU A 142 13.48 -7.84 -9.61
N GLY A 143 14.05 -8.86 -8.97
CA GLY A 143 15.46 -8.95 -8.60
C GLY A 143 15.73 -8.47 -7.17
N GLU A 144 16.70 -9.10 -6.49
CA GLU A 144 16.93 -8.94 -5.04
C GLU A 144 17.55 -7.60 -4.64
N ASP A 145 18.02 -6.82 -5.60
CA ASP A 145 18.73 -5.55 -5.41
C ASP A 145 17.81 -4.33 -5.19
N LYS A 146 16.48 -4.51 -5.30
CA LYS A 146 15.49 -3.42 -5.18
C LYS A 146 15.55 -2.68 -3.84
N PRO A 147 15.74 -3.34 -2.68
CA PRO A 147 15.86 -2.64 -1.41
C PRO A 147 16.92 -1.54 -1.43
N LEU A 148 18.14 -1.84 -1.89
CA LEU A 148 19.22 -0.85 -1.93
C LEU A 148 19.07 0.15 -3.08
N LYS A 149 18.41 -0.22 -4.18
CA LYS A 149 18.15 0.70 -5.29
C LYS A 149 17.08 1.74 -4.98
N TYR A 150 16.10 1.40 -4.14
CA TYR A 150 14.97 2.25 -3.80
C TYR A 150 14.80 2.38 -2.27
N PRO A 151 15.82 2.86 -1.54
CA PRO A 151 15.90 2.68 -0.09
C PRO A 151 14.75 3.33 0.70
N LEU A 152 14.22 4.46 0.21
CA LEU A 152 13.19 5.22 0.94
C LEU A 152 11.91 4.39 1.14
N ILE A 153 11.39 3.73 0.10
CA ILE A 153 10.14 2.99 0.21
C ILE A 153 10.22 1.84 1.21
N PHE A 154 11.36 1.13 1.26
CA PHE A 154 11.59 0.04 2.20
C PHE A 154 11.84 0.55 3.62
N LYS A 155 12.50 1.71 3.77
CA LYS A 155 12.75 2.35 5.05
C LYS A 155 11.45 2.83 5.72
N GLU A 156 10.56 3.47 4.96
CA GLU A 156 9.31 4.06 5.48
C GLU A 156 8.18 3.03 5.67
N SER A 157 8.32 1.83 5.10
CA SER A 157 7.28 0.80 5.20
C SER A 157 7.19 0.17 6.58
N LYS A 158 5.99 0.11 7.17
CA LYS A 158 5.74 -0.64 8.39
C LYS A 158 5.80 -2.15 8.16
N ALA A 159 5.35 -2.60 6.99
CA ALA A 159 5.41 -3.99 6.55
C ALA A 159 5.85 -4.09 5.10
N ILE A 160 6.61 -5.14 4.78
CA ILE A 160 7.11 -5.46 3.46
C ILE A 160 6.73 -6.89 3.13
N LEU A 161 6.06 -7.08 2.00
CA LEU A 161 5.62 -8.39 1.52
C LEU A 161 6.52 -8.81 0.37
N LEU A 162 7.34 -9.82 0.61
CA LEU A 162 8.09 -10.50 -0.44
C LEU A 162 7.14 -11.49 -1.11
N ASN A 163 6.58 -11.10 -2.26
CA ASN A 163 5.54 -11.82 -2.97
C ASN A 163 6.10 -12.71 -4.09
N LYS A 164 5.25 -13.66 -4.53
CA LYS A 164 5.52 -14.65 -5.57
C LYS A 164 6.65 -15.62 -5.22
N ILE A 165 6.78 -15.97 -3.93
CA ILE A 165 7.84 -16.91 -3.48
C ILE A 165 7.74 -18.30 -4.13
N ASP A 166 6.57 -18.66 -4.66
CA ASP A 166 6.36 -19.86 -5.47
C ASP A 166 7.23 -19.88 -6.74
N LEU A 167 7.71 -18.72 -7.20
CA LEU A 167 8.56 -18.59 -8.37
C LEU A 167 10.06 -18.73 -8.09
N LEU A 168 10.49 -18.79 -6.82
CA LEU A 168 11.91 -18.89 -6.45
C LEU A 168 12.67 -20.04 -7.17
N PRO A 169 12.09 -21.21 -7.44
CA PRO A 169 12.77 -22.26 -8.21
C PRO A 169 13.06 -21.90 -9.68
N TYR A 170 12.43 -20.84 -10.20
CA TYR A 170 12.45 -20.47 -11.62
C TYR A 170 13.13 -19.12 -11.91
N VAL A 171 13.48 -18.36 -10.88
CA VAL A 171 14.13 -17.05 -11.02
C VAL A 171 15.44 -17.00 -10.23
N PRO A 172 16.47 -16.30 -10.72
CA PRO A 172 17.74 -16.14 -10.01
C PRO A 172 17.60 -15.04 -8.95
N PHE A 173 16.84 -15.30 -7.89
CA PHE A 173 16.61 -14.36 -6.79
C PHE A 173 17.22 -14.88 -5.49
N ASP A 174 18.17 -14.13 -4.92
CA ASP A 174 18.72 -14.43 -3.60
C ASP A 174 17.85 -13.81 -2.49
N LYS A 175 17.00 -14.65 -1.92
CA LYS A 175 16.06 -14.24 -0.87
C LYS A 175 16.76 -13.74 0.39
N ASP A 176 17.80 -14.42 0.85
CA ASP A 176 18.47 -14.10 2.10
C ASP A 176 19.18 -12.74 1.98
N LYS A 177 19.76 -12.45 0.82
CA LYS A 177 20.33 -11.14 0.51
C LYS A 177 19.27 -10.04 0.49
N ALA A 178 18.13 -10.24 -0.18
CA ALA A 178 17.03 -9.26 -0.17
C ALA A 178 16.55 -8.94 1.25
N ILE A 179 16.32 -9.97 2.07
CA ILE A 179 15.87 -9.83 3.46
C ILE A 179 16.93 -9.07 4.27
N LYS A 180 18.21 -9.41 4.13
CA LYS A 180 19.30 -8.72 4.80
C LYS A 180 19.35 -7.23 4.45
N ASP A 181 19.22 -6.90 3.17
CA ASP A 181 19.23 -5.51 2.70
C ASP A 181 18.01 -4.72 3.21
N ILE A 182 16.83 -5.34 3.21
CA ILE A 182 15.63 -4.77 3.84
C ILE A 182 15.87 -4.52 5.33
N ARG A 183 16.42 -5.49 6.07
CA ARG A 183 16.68 -5.37 7.51
C ARG A 183 17.70 -4.27 7.83
N ASN A 184 18.69 -4.06 6.97
CA ASN A 184 19.66 -2.98 7.12
C ASN A 184 19.01 -1.60 6.98
N LEU A 185 18.05 -1.46 6.07
CA LEU A 185 17.31 -0.21 5.85
C LEU A 185 16.21 0.00 6.89
N ASN A 186 15.56 -1.08 7.31
CA ASN A 186 14.39 -1.09 8.17
C ASN A 186 14.47 -2.22 9.23
N PRO A 187 15.18 -1.98 10.35
CA PRO A 187 15.37 -3.01 11.37
C PRO A 187 14.08 -3.44 12.07
N GLN A 188 13.05 -2.58 12.09
CA GLN A 188 11.81 -2.77 12.84
C GLN A 188 10.59 -3.13 11.97
N GLY A 189 10.72 -3.04 10.63
CA GLY A 189 9.63 -3.35 9.71
C GLY A 189 9.27 -4.83 9.72
N TYR A 190 8.00 -5.16 9.54
CA TYR A 190 7.59 -6.55 9.40
C TYR A 190 7.93 -7.05 7.99
N ILE A 191 8.37 -8.30 7.85
CA ILE A 191 8.62 -8.92 6.55
C ILE A 191 7.76 -10.18 6.48
N PHE A 192 6.93 -10.26 5.44
CA PHE A 192 6.09 -11.42 5.16
C PHE A 192 6.52 -12.04 3.84
N GLU A 193 6.81 -13.32 3.84
CA GLU A 193 7.04 -14.10 2.63
C GLU A 193 5.71 -14.70 2.19
N ILE A 194 5.25 -14.36 0.99
CA ILE A 194 3.92 -14.76 0.52
C ILE A 194 3.91 -15.22 -0.94
N SER A 195 2.91 -16.02 -1.28
CA SER A 195 2.44 -16.19 -2.64
C SER A 195 0.93 -16.02 -2.68
N CYS A 196 0.46 -14.95 -3.31
CA CYS A 196 -0.98 -14.78 -3.53
C CYS A 196 -1.54 -15.88 -4.45
N THR A 197 -0.77 -16.31 -5.46
CA THR A 197 -1.17 -17.35 -6.41
C THR A 197 -1.29 -18.72 -5.75
N ALA A 198 -0.28 -19.12 -4.98
CA ALA A 198 -0.28 -20.40 -4.27
C ALA A 198 -1.07 -20.36 -2.95
N LYS A 199 -1.53 -19.17 -2.54
CA LYS A 199 -2.16 -18.90 -1.23
C LYS A 199 -1.28 -19.31 -0.05
N ASP A 200 0.01 -19.09 -0.19
CA ASP A 200 1.03 -19.42 0.82
C ASP A 200 1.48 -18.17 1.57
N GLY A 201 1.76 -18.30 2.87
CA GLY A 201 2.24 -17.21 3.72
C GLY A 201 1.24 -16.08 4.04
N LEU A 202 0.00 -16.15 3.54
CA LEU A 202 -1.02 -15.11 3.74
C LEU A 202 -1.53 -15.03 5.19
N ALA A 203 -1.61 -16.16 5.91
CA ALA A 203 -2.18 -16.18 7.26
C ALA A 203 -1.43 -15.27 8.25
N PRO A 204 -0.08 -15.30 8.36
CA PRO A 204 0.67 -14.35 9.18
C PRO A 204 0.39 -12.87 8.86
N TRP A 205 0.25 -12.53 7.58
CA TRP A 205 -0.09 -11.17 7.13
C TRP A 205 -1.49 -10.76 7.64
N LEU A 206 -2.48 -11.63 7.45
CA LEU A 206 -3.87 -11.37 7.86
C LEU A 206 -4.03 -11.27 9.37
N THR A 207 -3.33 -12.11 10.13
CA THR A 207 -3.26 -12.02 11.59
C THR A 207 -2.66 -10.68 12.02
N TRP A 208 -1.55 -10.28 11.40
CA TRP A 208 -0.89 -9.02 11.73
C TRP A 208 -1.76 -7.79 11.43
N ILE A 209 -2.53 -7.82 10.33
CA ILE A 209 -3.49 -6.74 10.04
C ILE A 209 -4.57 -6.64 11.10
N ARG A 210 -5.13 -7.76 11.57
CA ARG A 210 -6.10 -7.77 12.69
C ARG A 210 -5.49 -7.19 13.96
N GLU A 211 -4.23 -7.51 14.26
CA GLU A 211 -3.53 -6.91 15.41
C GLU A 211 -3.32 -5.39 15.27
N GLN A 212 -3.14 -4.88 14.05
CA GLN A 212 -3.08 -3.41 13.85
C GLN A 212 -4.46 -2.79 14.03
N MET A 213 -5.51 -3.45 13.55
CA MET A 213 -6.90 -3.01 13.72
C MET A 213 -7.31 -2.91 15.19
N GLU A 214 -6.78 -3.76 16.07
CA GLU A 214 -7.04 -3.72 17.51
C GLU A 214 -6.27 -2.60 18.24
N LYS A 215 -5.21 -2.06 17.63
CA LYS A 215 -4.33 -1.04 18.23
C LYS A 215 -4.69 0.39 17.79
N ARG A 216 -5.68 0.55 16.91
CA ARG A 216 -6.04 1.83 16.28
C ARG A 216 -6.61 2.85 17.27
#